data_AF-A0A814R7K3-F1
#
_entry.id   AF-A0A814R7K3-F1
#
_cell.length_a   1.000
_cell.length_b   1.000
_cell.length_c   1.000
_cell.angle_alpha   90.00
_cell.angle_beta   90.00
_cell.angle_gamma   90.00
#
_symmetry.space_group_name_H-M   'P 1'
#
loop_
_entity.id
_entity.type
_entity.pdbx_description
1 polymer ?
#
loop_
_entity_poly.entity_id
_entity_poly.type
_entity_poly.pdbx_seq_one_letter_code
_entity_poly.pdbx_strand_id
1 'polypeptide(L)'
;MINDLEPDVEANKVKLENEISEKAYPENLVKIKVNNFKPNDESRFEPKEVKIKDLTRGIEWASSLNTVKEDGTVLISVLNAKDEVFFVDKEAVVGFFFYAEEFRVTDDSQDSKREQENKKEDIKMDVRKIKIVEADNLVCAIKYSDFNKIKYEIKNFDNSSIAIKNDFIITHQGRCGACSTLNDLAIYLSINLTVPTRQCGMLATFSESKGLKCLKDIGFSDHCAQIWLFNTKNTRKHCFMVCLVSWILNEPFTNKDGSLNECLQCDENQSGPIFKYFSGRTRRNSGIRSEIDRPTDQ
;
A
#
# COMPACT_ATOMS: atom_id res chain seq x y z
N MET A 1 -1.99 14.94 42.25
CA MET A 1 -3.19 14.79 41.41
C MET A 1 -2.85 15.37 40.06
N ILE A 2 -2.32 14.54 39.17
CA ILE A 2 -2.16 14.87 37.76
C ILE A 2 -3.51 14.48 37.15
N ASN A 3 -4.25 15.48 36.66
CA ASN A 3 -5.48 15.22 35.92
C ASN A 3 -5.06 14.69 34.55
N ASP A 4 -5.37 13.42 34.29
CA ASP A 4 -5.39 12.85 32.95
C ASP A 4 -6.45 13.60 32.14
N LEU A 5 -6.01 14.60 31.36
CA LEU A 5 -6.81 15.14 30.27
C LEU A 5 -6.74 14.11 29.15
N GLU A 6 -7.71 13.19 29.12
CA GLU A 6 -7.99 12.44 27.90
C GLU A 6 -8.26 13.48 26.78
N PRO A 7 -7.52 13.45 25.66
CA PRO A 7 -7.79 14.35 24.54
C PRO A 7 -9.23 14.10 24.09
N ASP A 8 -9.98 15.18 23.81
CA ASP A 8 -11.38 15.11 23.41
C ASP A 8 -11.53 14.42 22.04
N VAL A 9 -11.57 13.08 22.05
CA VAL A 9 -11.61 12.20 20.87
C VAL A 9 -12.87 12.47 20.03
N GLU A 10 -13.90 13.10 20.60
CA GLU A 10 -15.15 13.45 19.91
C GLU A 10 -14.91 14.53 18.85
N ALA A 11 -14.02 15.50 19.11
CA ALA A 11 -13.77 16.66 18.25
C ALA A 11 -12.98 16.35 16.97
N ASN A 12 -12.31 15.20 16.91
CA ASN A 12 -11.41 14.82 15.81
C ASN A 12 -12.02 13.78 14.85
N LYS A 13 -13.30 13.39 15.06
CA LYS A 13 -14.01 12.44 14.20
C LYS A 13 -14.37 13.09 12.87
N VAL A 14 -14.01 12.43 11.79
CA VAL A 14 -14.40 12.86 10.44
C VAL A 14 -15.73 12.25 10.08
N LYS A 15 -16.72 13.10 9.83
CA LYS A 15 -18.00 12.69 9.24
C LYS A 15 -18.07 13.16 7.80
N LEU A 16 -18.58 12.31 6.92
CA LEU A 16 -18.83 12.69 5.54
C LEU A 16 -20.02 13.65 5.46
N GLU A 17 -19.82 14.83 4.88
CA GLU A 17 -20.88 15.81 4.67
C GLU A 17 -21.83 15.42 3.53
N ASN A 18 -21.35 14.58 2.61
CA ASN A 18 -22.05 14.08 1.43
C ASN A 18 -21.86 12.57 1.29
N GLU A 19 -22.83 11.93 0.65
CA GLU A 19 -22.69 10.55 0.20
C GLU A 19 -21.61 10.46 -0.88
N ILE A 20 -20.75 9.46 -0.77
CA ILE A 20 -19.71 9.18 -1.76
C ILE A 20 -20.16 7.99 -2.60
N SER A 21 -20.14 8.14 -3.92
CA SER A 21 -20.38 7.05 -4.86
C SER A 21 -19.20 6.95 -5.84
N GLU A 22 -18.38 5.92 -5.72
CA GLU A 22 -17.16 5.78 -6.52
C GLU A 22 -17.11 4.43 -7.21
N LYS A 23 -16.69 4.43 -8.49
CA LYS A 23 -16.43 3.21 -9.28
C LYS A 23 -15.01 2.68 -9.00
N ALA A 24 -14.72 1.44 -9.38
CA ALA A 24 -13.37 0.88 -9.27
C ALA A 24 -12.34 1.75 -9.99
N TYR A 25 -11.39 2.27 -9.23
CA TYR A 25 -10.18 2.94 -9.71
C TYR A 25 -9.03 2.69 -8.72
N PRO A 26 -7.77 2.75 -9.18
CA PRO A 26 -6.61 2.38 -8.38
C PRO A 26 -6.42 3.27 -7.15
N GLU A 27 -6.84 4.54 -7.17
CA GLU A 27 -6.98 5.41 -5.98
C GLU A 27 -7.98 6.53 -6.31
N ASN A 28 -9.00 6.75 -5.46
CA ASN A 28 -9.92 7.88 -5.57
C ASN A 28 -9.57 8.90 -4.47
N LEU A 29 -9.62 10.20 -4.79
CA LEU A 29 -9.40 11.27 -3.82
C LEU A 29 -10.74 11.87 -3.39
N VAL A 30 -11.06 11.74 -2.11
CA VAL A 30 -12.28 12.29 -1.53
C VAL A 30 -11.95 13.60 -0.84
N LYS A 31 -12.67 14.66 -1.22
CA LYS A 31 -12.60 15.95 -0.56
C LYS A 31 -13.46 15.95 0.70
N ILE A 32 -12.83 16.20 1.84
CA ILE A 32 -13.47 16.18 3.16
C ILE A 32 -13.25 17.52 3.85
N LYS A 33 -14.30 18.05 4.47
CA LYS A 33 -14.20 19.23 5.32
C LYS A 33 -13.74 18.82 6.71
N VAL A 34 -12.72 19.51 7.21
CA VAL A 34 -12.19 19.28 8.55
C VAL A 34 -12.59 20.41 9.47
N ASN A 35 -13.22 20.05 10.58
CA ASN A 35 -13.55 21.00 11.63
C ASN A 35 -12.33 21.13 12.55
N ASN A 36 -12.14 22.31 13.15
CA ASN A 36 -11.06 22.62 14.09
C ASN A 36 -9.66 22.86 13.49
N PHE A 37 -9.46 22.68 12.18
CA PHE A 37 -8.23 23.07 11.50
C PHE A 37 -8.39 24.38 10.73
N LYS A 38 -7.34 25.20 10.69
CA LYS A 38 -7.27 26.44 9.92
C LYS A 38 -6.65 26.18 8.54
N PRO A 39 -6.92 27.04 7.55
CA PRO A 39 -6.20 27.00 6.28
C PRO A 39 -4.68 26.98 6.49
N ASN A 40 -4.01 26.09 5.76
CA ASN A 40 -2.58 25.79 5.82
C ASN A 40 -2.07 25.00 7.03
N ASP A 41 -2.94 24.58 7.95
CA ASP A 41 -2.53 23.64 9.00
C ASP A 41 -2.06 22.31 8.37
N GLU A 42 -0.99 21.73 8.92
CA GLU A 42 -0.58 20.36 8.61
C GLU A 42 -1.38 19.37 9.46
N SER A 43 -2.04 18.43 8.81
CA SER A 43 -2.92 17.45 9.43
C SER A 43 -2.55 16.03 8.98
N ARG A 44 -2.74 15.07 9.86
CA ARG A 44 -2.57 13.64 9.58
C ARG A 44 -3.92 12.96 9.69
N PHE A 45 -4.34 12.30 8.62
CA PHE A 45 -5.50 11.42 8.64
C PHE A 45 -5.07 10.01 9.03
N GLU A 46 -5.76 9.42 9.98
CA GLU A 46 -5.70 7.99 10.28
C GLU A 46 -7.06 7.34 10.05
N PRO A 47 -7.14 6.29 9.23
CA PRO A 47 -8.38 5.58 9.00
C PRO A 47 -8.85 4.92 10.30
N LYS A 48 -10.16 4.90 10.51
CA LYS A 48 -10.74 4.13 11.61
C LYS A 48 -10.38 2.67 11.41
N GLU A 49 -10.11 1.94 12.51
CA GLU A 49 -9.84 0.50 12.46
C GLU A 49 -10.82 -0.22 11.53
N VAL A 50 -10.26 -0.82 10.49
CA VAL A 50 -11.01 -1.48 9.44
C VAL A 50 -11.64 -2.74 10.03
N LYS A 51 -12.98 -2.77 10.12
CA LYS A 51 -13.66 -3.99 10.55
C LYS A 51 -13.63 -4.99 9.40
N ILE A 52 -13.67 -6.28 9.70
CA ILE A 52 -13.70 -7.37 8.69
C ILE A 52 -14.77 -7.12 7.62
N LYS A 53 -15.93 -6.56 8.00
CA LYS A 53 -17.01 -6.19 7.07
C LYS A 53 -16.62 -5.12 6.04
N ASP A 54 -15.70 -4.21 6.37
CA ASP A 54 -15.26 -3.12 5.50
C ASP A 54 -14.26 -3.65 4.46
N LEU A 55 -13.40 -4.61 4.87
CA LEU A 55 -12.59 -5.41 3.94
C LEU A 55 -13.46 -6.21 2.96
N THR A 56 -14.56 -6.82 3.44
CA THR A 56 -15.48 -7.54 2.54
C THR A 56 -16.23 -6.63 1.58
N ARG A 57 -16.26 -5.31 1.82
CA ARG A 57 -16.79 -4.29 0.90
C ARG A 57 -15.73 -3.76 -0.06
N GLY A 58 -14.45 -4.09 0.16
CA GLY A 58 -13.33 -3.66 -0.68
C GLY A 58 -13.00 -2.18 -0.55
N ILE A 59 -13.37 -1.54 0.55
CA ILE A 59 -13.10 -0.11 0.78
C ILE A 59 -11.93 -0.02 1.75
N GLU A 60 -10.87 0.65 1.33
CA GLU A 60 -9.73 0.93 2.18
C GLU A 60 -9.40 2.43 2.16
N TRP A 61 -9.33 3.01 3.35
CA TRP A 61 -8.93 4.41 3.53
C TRP A 61 -7.44 4.43 3.87
N ALA A 62 -6.67 5.23 3.14
CA ALA A 62 -5.23 5.32 3.38
C ALA A 62 -4.90 6.45 4.36
N SER A 63 -4.02 6.17 5.33
CA SER A 63 -3.41 7.23 6.15
C SER A 63 -2.69 8.22 5.24
N SER A 64 -2.82 9.51 5.53
CA SER A 64 -2.26 10.56 4.67
C SER A 64 -1.89 11.82 5.45
N LEU A 65 -0.79 12.45 5.05
CA LEU A 65 -0.42 13.79 5.48
C LEU A 65 -1.04 14.81 4.52
N ASN A 66 -1.69 15.82 5.07
CA ASN A 66 -2.50 16.77 4.33
C ASN A 66 -2.24 18.20 4.81
N THR A 67 -2.22 19.14 3.86
CA THR A 67 -2.33 20.57 4.15
C THR A 67 -3.77 21.00 3.94
N VAL A 68 -4.38 21.59 4.98
CA VAL A 68 -5.76 22.08 4.92
C VAL A 68 -5.86 23.23 3.92
N LYS A 69 -6.79 23.12 2.96
CA LYS A 69 -7.02 24.10 1.91
C LYS A 69 -7.71 25.36 2.46
N GLU A 70 -7.73 26.42 1.66
CA GLU A 70 -8.37 27.70 2.01
C GLU A 70 -9.85 27.57 2.40
N ASP A 71 -10.56 26.60 1.83
CA ASP A 71 -11.96 26.31 2.13
C ASP A 71 -12.15 25.36 3.33
N GLY A 72 -11.08 25.04 4.07
CA GLY A 72 -11.12 24.15 5.23
C GLY A 72 -11.22 22.67 4.87
N THR A 73 -10.82 22.28 3.65
CA THR A 73 -10.90 20.88 3.19
C THR A 73 -9.54 20.21 3.01
N VAL A 74 -9.55 18.89 2.97
CA VAL A 74 -8.41 18.00 2.71
C VAL A 74 -8.80 16.90 1.71
N LEU A 75 -7.82 16.27 1.08
CA LEU A 75 -8.03 15.18 0.13
C LEU A 75 -7.56 13.87 0.75
N ILE A 76 -8.46 12.90 0.90
CA ILE A 76 -8.13 11.60 1.47
C ILE A 76 -8.20 10.55 0.36
N SER A 77 -7.18 9.69 0.28
CA SER A 77 -7.19 8.58 -0.65
C SER A 77 -8.09 7.45 -0.12
N VAL A 78 -9.02 7.02 -0.96
CA VAL A 78 -9.85 5.84 -0.77
C VAL A 78 -9.65 4.90 -1.93
N LEU A 79 -9.37 3.64 -1.61
CA LEU A 79 -9.25 2.57 -2.57
C LEU A 79 -10.54 1.75 -2.60
N ASN A 80 -11.09 1.58 -3.80
CA ASN A 80 -12.16 0.64 -4.06
C ASN A 80 -11.60 -0.59 -4.77
N ALA A 81 -11.32 -1.64 -4.00
CA ALA A 81 -10.82 -2.91 -4.49
C ALA A 81 -11.90 -3.77 -5.19
N LYS A 82 -13.15 -3.28 -5.30
CA LYS A 82 -14.23 -3.95 -6.04
C LYS A 82 -14.67 -3.14 -7.24
N ASP A 83 -14.96 -3.85 -8.33
CA ASP A 83 -15.64 -3.32 -9.54
C ASP A 83 -17.15 -3.13 -9.32
N GLU A 84 -17.50 -2.55 -8.18
CA GLU A 84 -18.87 -2.23 -7.78
C GLU A 84 -18.85 -0.81 -7.22
N VAL A 85 -19.92 -0.04 -7.47
CA VAL A 85 -20.09 1.26 -6.84
C VAL A 85 -20.33 1.03 -5.36
N PHE A 86 -19.46 1.58 -4.52
CA PHE A 86 -19.72 1.60 -3.08
C PHE A 86 -20.30 2.94 -2.68
N PHE A 87 -21.17 2.89 -1.67
CA PHE A 87 -21.77 4.05 -1.05
C PHE A 87 -21.25 4.15 0.37
N VAL A 88 -20.76 5.34 0.73
CA VAL A 88 -20.48 5.67 2.13
C VAL A 88 -21.53 6.66 2.58
N ASP A 89 -22.29 6.24 3.59
CA ASP A 89 -23.38 7.05 4.12
C ASP A 89 -22.86 8.42 4.56
N LYS A 90 -23.67 9.45 4.30
CA LYS A 90 -23.52 10.74 4.95
C LYS A 90 -23.50 10.53 6.48
N GLU A 91 -22.63 11.24 7.18
CA GLU A 91 -22.33 11.09 8.61
C GLU A 91 -21.48 9.87 9.03
N ALA A 92 -21.06 9.01 8.09
CA ALA A 92 -20.18 7.90 8.43
C ALA A 92 -18.84 8.40 8.97
N VAL A 93 -18.38 7.79 10.08
CA VAL A 93 -17.06 8.07 10.64
C VAL A 93 -16.01 7.20 9.94
N VAL A 94 -15.21 7.81 9.09
CA VAL A 94 -14.20 7.13 8.25
C VAL A 94 -12.80 7.12 8.86
N GLY A 95 -12.52 8.04 9.78
CA GLY A 95 -11.24 8.12 10.48
C GLY A 95 -11.13 9.36 11.35
N PHE A 96 -9.89 9.71 11.69
CA PHE A 96 -9.54 10.76 12.64
C PHE A 96 -8.48 11.68 12.03
N PHE A 97 -8.58 12.98 12.31
CA PHE A 97 -7.51 13.94 12.03
C PHE A 97 -6.77 14.33 13.29
N PHE A 98 -5.47 14.53 13.13
CA PHE A 98 -4.58 15.03 14.16
C PHE A 98 -3.70 16.14 13.58
N TYR A 99 -3.21 17.05 14.42
CA TYR A 99 -2.16 17.98 14.00
C TYR A 99 -0.87 17.21 13.73
N ALA A 100 -0.22 17.48 12.60
CA ALA A 100 1.01 16.77 12.24
C ALA A 100 2.13 16.98 13.27
N GLU A 101 2.12 18.11 13.98
CA GLU A 101 3.09 18.45 15.03
C GLU A 101 2.96 17.58 16.28
N GLU A 102 1.76 17.11 16.62
CA GLU A 102 1.52 16.25 17.80
C GLU A 102 2.22 14.89 17.66
N PHE A 103 2.51 14.46 16.43
CA PHE A 103 3.26 13.23 16.16
C PHE A 103 4.79 13.43 16.13
N ARG A 104 5.27 14.67 15.96
CA ARG A 104 6.72 14.96 15.98
C ARG A 104 7.34 14.79 17.37
N VAL A 105 6.54 14.78 18.43
CA VAL A 105 7.03 14.75 19.83
C VAL A 105 7.32 13.35 20.37
N THR A 106 6.92 12.28 19.66
CA THR A 106 7.14 10.90 20.15
C THR A 106 8.44 10.24 19.73
N ASP A 107 9.23 10.84 18.82
CA ASP A 107 10.50 10.25 18.34
C ASP A 107 11.76 10.88 18.97
N ASP A 108 11.67 12.06 19.61
CA ASP A 108 12.86 12.84 20.02
C ASP A 108 13.04 13.02 21.56
N SER A 109 12.20 12.44 22.41
CA SER A 109 12.32 12.65 23.87
C SER A 109 13.10 11.58 24.63
N GLN A 110 14.37 11.35 24.26
CA GLN A 110 15.36 10.87 25.23
C GLN A 110 16.73 11.56 25.22
N ASP A 111 17.02 12.51 24.33
CA ASP A 111 18.29 13.24 24.43
C ASP A 111 18.14 14.75 24.21
N SER A 112 18.68 15.49 25.17
CA SER A 112 18.97 16.94 25.13
C SER A 112 17.93 17.91 25.72
N LYS A 113 17.74 17.78 27.04
CA LYS A 113 17.92 18.98 27.90
C LYS A 113 19.35 19.50 27.72
N ARG A 114 19.57 20.44 26.80
CA ARG A 114 20.63 21.48 26.78
C ARG A 114 20.89 21.94 25.35
N GLU A 115 20.23 23.01 24.93
CA GLU A 115 20.89 24.29 24.59
C GLU A 115 19.83 25.33 24.26
N GLN A 116 19.94 26.46 24.95
CA GLN A 116 19.01 27.58 24.93
C GLN A 116 19.16 28.44 23.67
N GLU A 117 18.03 29.04 23.28
CA GLU A 117 17.88 30.45 22.88
C GLU A 117 18.98 31.09 22.00
N ASN A 118 18.66 31.30 20.71
CA ASN A 118 18.63 32.63 20.05
C ASN A 118 18.81 32.51 18.53
N LYS A 119 17.74 32.72 17.77
CA LYS A 119 17.62 33.80 16.77
C LYS A 119 16.36 33.61 15.92
N LYS A 120 15.44 34.56 16.05
CA LYS A 120 14.45 34.92 15.03
C LYS A 120 15.20 35.43 13.81
N GLU A 121 14.97 34.82 12.66
CA GLU A 121 15.12 35.48 11.35
C GLU A 121 13.98 35.00 10.44
N ASP A 122 13.29 35.97 9.84
CA ASP A 122 12.16 35.78 8.94
C ASP A 122 12.56 35.00 7.69
N ILE A 123 12.01 33.80 7.49
CA ILE A 123 12.07 33.10 6.21
C ILE A 123 10.70 33.22 5.54
N LYS A 124 10.58 34.18 4.62
CA LYS A 124 9.55 34.16 3.57
C LYS A 124 9.84 32.97 2.66
N MET A 125 9.02 31.93 2.71
CA MET A 125 9.12 30.80 1.80
C MET A 125 8.21 31.02 0.58
N ASP A 126 8.83 31.11 -0.59
CA ASP A 126 8.20 31.27 -1.91
C ASP A 126 7.55 29.94 -2.36
N VAL A 127 6.22 29.94 -2.51
CA VAL A 127 5.37 28.76 -2.79
C VAL A 127 5.40 28.36 -4.27
N ARG A 128 6.55 28.47 -4.95
CA ARG A 128 6.67 28.15 -6.37
C ARG A 128 7.76 27.12 -6.64
N LYS A 129 7.47 25.88 -6.24
CA LYS A 129 7.84 24.60 -6.91
C LYS A 129 7.49 23.43 -5.99
N ILE A 130 6.22 23.06 -5.92
CA ILE A 130 5.87 21.69 -5.54
C ILE A 130 6.24 20.84 -6.76
N LYS A 131 7.45 20.27 -6.73
CA LYS A 131 7.73 19.08 -7.53
C LYS A 131 6.86 17.99 -6.93
N ILE A 132 5.92 17.46 -7.71
CA ILE A 132 5.34 16.15 -7.42
C ILE A 132 6.56 15.22 -7.33
N VAL A 133 6.85 14.71 -6.14
CA VAL A 133 7.89 13.71 -5.97
C VAL A 133 7.34 12.47 -6.66
N GLU A 134 7.90 12.13 -7.81
CA GLU A 134 7.64 10.85 -8.47
C GLU A 134 7.84 9.72 -7.45
N ALA A 135 6.93 8.75 -7.46
CA ALA A 135 6.93 7.57 -6.60
C ALA A 135 8.20 6.68 -6.76
N ASP A 136 9.11 7.06 -7.67
CA ASP A 136 10.33 6.36 -8.04
C ASP A 136 11.40 6.29 -6.94
N ASN A 137 11.14 6.89 -5.77
CA ASN A 137 12.10 6.85 -4.67
C ASN A 137 11.65 6.00 -3.49
N LEU A 138 10.35 5.71 -3.31
CA LEU A 138 9.89 5.04 -2.10
C LEU A 138 10.49 3.63 -1.99
N VAL A 139 10.96 3.23 -0.82
CA VAL A 139 11.57 1.91 -0.59
C VAL A 139 11.02 1.21 0.64
N CYS A 140 11.03 -0.12 0.58
CA CYS A 140 10.78 -0.97 1.73
C CYS A 140 12.10 -1.56 2.24
N ALA A 141 12.40 -1.31 3.51
CA ALA A 141 13.67 -1.69 4.11
C ALA A 141 13.48 -2.39 5.46
N ILE A 142 14.49 -3.14 5.88
CA ILE A 142 14.49 -3.84 7.17
C ILE A 142 15.67 -3.42 8.04
N LYS A 143 15.55 -3.58 9.36
CA LYS A 143 16.66 -3.45 10.29
C LYS A 143 16.61 -4.61 11.29
N TYR A 144 17.73 -5.33 11.43
CA TYR A 144 17.81 -6.43 12.40
C TYR A 144 17.90 -5.84 13.81
N SER A 145 17.08 -6.37 14.72
CA SER A 145 17.07 -5.95 16.13
C SER A 145 17.91 -6.86 17.03
N ASP A 146 18.45 -7.95 16.48
CA ASP A 146 19.32 -8.89 17.18
C ASP A 146 20.57 -9.27 16.37
N PHE A 147 21.64 -9.64 17.08
CA PHE A 147 22.91 -10.05 16.47
C PHE A 147 22.80 -11.30 15.60
N ASN A 148 21.88 -12.21 15.93
CA ASN A 148 21.68 -13.44 15.18
C ASN A 148 20.83 -13.24 13.92
N LYS A 149 20.34 -12.01 13.67
CA LYS A 149 19.54 -11.64 12.50
C LYS A 149 18.25 -12.46 12.36
N ILE A 150 17.64 -12.82 13.49
CA ILE A 150 16.39 -13.59 13.54
C ILE A 150 15.19 -12.64 13.61
N LYS A 151 15.35 -11.51 14.31
CA LYS A 151 14.33 -10.49 14.52
C LYS A 151 14.70 -9.26 13.70
N TYR A 152 13.71 -8.72 13.02
CA TYR A 152 13.86 -7.49 12.26
C TYR A 152 12.58 -6.68 12.31
N GLU A 153 12.73 -5.37 12.16
CA GLU A 153 11.63 -4.47 11.83
C GLU A 153 11.63 -4.21 10.32
N ILE A 154 10.45 -3.92 9.78
CA ILE A 154 10.23 -3.58 8.37
C ILE A 154 9.53 -2.22 8.28
N LYS A 155 10.03 -1.33 7.43
CA LYS A 155 9.57 0.06 7.37
C LYS A 155 9.63 0.64 5.96
N ASN A 156 8.67 1.51 5.65
CA ASN A 156 8.65 2.34 4.46
C ASN A 156 9.55 3.57 4.63
N PHE A 157 10.24 3.97 3.57
CA PHE A 157 10.99 5.22 3.52
C PHE A 157 10.71 5.94 2.21
N ASP A 158 10.60 7.27 2.27
CA ASP A 158 10.36 8.11 1.08
C ASP A 158 11.46 7.98 0.02
N ASN A 159 12.69 7.67 0.47
CA ASN A 159 13.80 7.36 -0.42
C ASN A 159 14.87 6.44 0.21
N SER A 160 15.67 5.84 -0.66
CA SER A 160 16.81 4.99 -0.31
C SER A 160 17.81 5.68 0.62
N SER A 161 18.08 6.97 0.43
CA SER A 161 19.04 7.72 1.25
C SER A 161 18.57 7.82 2.71
N ILE A 162 17.28 8.02 2.97
CA ILE A 162 16.73 8.06 4.34
C ILE A 162 16.84 6.68 4.98
N ALA A 163 16.50 5.60 4.26
CA ALA A 163 16.63 4.24 4.77
C ALA A 163 18.07 3.94 5.21
N ILE A 164 19.05 4.22 4.34
CA ILE A 164 20.47 3.97 4.60
C ILE A 164 20.97 4.82 5.78
N LYS A 165 20.57 6.10 5.86
CA LYS A 165 20.95 6.99 6.97
C LYS A 165 20.46 6.49 8.33
N ASN A 166 19.38 5.71 8.37
CA ASN A 166 18.81 5.13 9.59
C ASN A 166 19.26 3.67 9.83
N ASP A 167 20.31 3.21 9.13
CA ASP A 167 20.84 1.84 9.16
C ASP A 167 19.85 0.74 8.75
N PHE A 168 18.90 1.07 7.87
CA PHE A 168 18.03 0.07 7.27
C PHE A 168 18.64 -0.50 5.98
N ILE A 169 18.44 -1.79 5.76
CA ILE A 169 18.80 -2.53 4.57
C ILE A 169 17.60 -2.53 3.62
N ILE A 170 17.74 -1.88 2.46
CA ILE A 170 16.70 -1.85 1.44
C ILE A 170 16.48 -3.24 0.88
N THR A 171 15.22 -3.67 0.80
CA THR A 171 14.86 -5.01 0.29
C THR A 171 14.19 -4.98 -1.08
N HIS A 172 13.48 -3.91 -1.40
CA HIS A 172 12.87 -3.67 -2.70
C HIS A 172 12.42 -2.20 -2.84
N GLN A 173 12.25 -1.77 -4.08
CA GLN A 173 11.64 -0.49 -4.44
C GLN A 173 10.12 -0.54 -4.24
N GLY A 174 9.50 0.60 -3.98
CA GLY A 174 8.10 0.72 -3.61
C GLY A 174 7.83 0.43 -2.14
N ARG A 175 6.55 0.48 -1.77
CA ARG A 175 6.10 0.34 -0.38
C ARG A 175 6.16 -1.11 0.09
N CYS A 176 6.37 -1.26 1.39
CA CYS A 176 6.11 -2.50 2.09
C CYS A 176 4.63 -2.87 1.94
N GLY A 177 4.39 -4.17 1.81
CA GLY A 177 3.07 -4.79 1.66
C GLY A 177 3.09 -6.23 2.13
N ALA A 178 2.04 -6.97 1.80
CA ALA A 178 1.77 -8.32 2.30
C ALA A 178 2.89 -9.34 2.03
N CYS A 179 3.64 -9.15 0.95
CA CYS A 179 4.73 -10.04 0.52
C CYS A 179 6.13 -9.49 0.86
N SER A 180 6.22 -8.48 1.73
CA SER A 180 7.48 -7.79 2.01
C SER A 180 8.36 -8.48 3.05
N THR A 181 7.87 -9.51 3.73
CA THR A 181 8.65 -10.25 4.73
C THR A 181 9.88 -10.94 4.14
N LEU A 182 10.88 -11.25 4.97
CA LEU A 182 12.04 -12.04 4.52
C LEU A 182 11.68 -13.50 4.20
N ASN A 183 10.65 -14.05 4.85
CA ASN A 183 10.11 -15.36 4.49
C ASN A 183 9.58 -15.36 3.06
N ASP A 184 8.76 -14.37 2.71
CA ASP A 184 8.20 -14.26 1.35
C ASP A 184 9.31 -13.99 0.33
N LEU A 185 10.30 -13.15 0.66
CA LEU A 185 11.48 -12.97 -0.17
C LEU A 185 12.20 -14.29 -0.47
N ALA A 186 12.38 -15.16 0.53
CA ALA A 186 13.01 -16.45 0.34
C ALA A 186 12.24 -17.33 -0.66
N ILE A 187 10.91 -17.25 -0.68
CA ILE A 187 10.07 -17.91 -1.68
C ILE A 187 10.31 -17.33 -3.08
N TYR A 188 10.36 -16.00 -3.21
CA TYR A 188 10.65 -15.34 -4.50
C TYR A 188 12.02 -15.74 -5.07
N LEU A 189 13.01 -16.01 -4.21
CA LEU A 189 14.37 -16.41 -4.58
C LEU A 189 14.54 -17.90 -4.86
N SER A 190 13.74 -18.77 -4.22
CA SER A 190 14.01 -20.22 -4.16
C SER A 190 13.43 -21.02 -5.32
N ILE A 191 12.32 -20.58 -5.91
CA ILE A 191 11.58 -21.38 -6.92
C ILE A 191 11.10 -20.54 -8.09
N ASN A 192 10.92 -21.16 -9.26
CA ASN A 192 10.13 -20.58 -10.34
C ASN A 192 8.66 -20.54 -9.90
N LEU A 193 8.14 -19.33 -9.66
CA LEU A 193 6.77 -19.15 -9.18
C LEU A 193 5.70 -19.34 -10.26
N THR A 194 6.04 -19.23 -11.54
CA THR A 194 5.06 -19.17 -12.63
C THR A 194 4.22 -20.44 -12.73
N VAL A 195 4.82 -21.62 -12.64
CA VAL A 195 4.11 -22.90 -12.71
C VAL A 195 3.31 -23.21 -11.42
N PRO A 196 3.91 -23.22 -10.21
CA PRO A 196 3.20 -23.62 -9.00
C PRO A 196 2.07 -22.64 -8.65
N THR A 197 2.24 -21.33 -8.83
CA THR A 197 1.16 -20.37 -8.56
C THR A 197 -0.01 -20.52 -9.53
N ARG A 198 0.23 -20.82 -10.83
CA ARG A 198 -0.83 -21.14 -11.79
C ARG A 198 -1.59 -22.42 -11.40
N GLN A 199 -0.90 -23.43 -10.90
CA GLN A 199 -1.54 -24.66 -10.41
C GLN A 199 -2.43 -24.37 -9.19
N CYS A 200 -1.95 -23.59 -8.22
CA CYS A 200 -2.78 -23.14 -7.11
C CYS A 200 -3.96 -22.29 -7.59
N GLY A 201 -3.79 -21.49 -8.64
CA GLY A 201 -4.87 -20.71 -9.24
C GLY A 201 -5.96 -21.56 -9.90
N MET A 202 -5.58 -22.66 -10.54
CA MET A 202 -6.53 -23.67 -11.02
C MET A 202 -7.28 -24.32 -9.86
N LEU A 203 -6.61 -24.67 -8.76
CA LEU A 203 -7.28 -25.20 -7.57
C LEU A 203 -8.24 -24.17 -6.94
N ALA A 204 -7.84 -22.90 -6.87
CA ALA A 204 -8.67 -21.81 -6.39
C ALA A 204 -9.95 -21.63 -7.23
N THR A 205 -9.92 -22.03 -8.51
CA THR A 205 -11.10 -22.00 -9.39
C THR A 205 -12.20 -22.94 -8.91
N PHE A 206 -11.83 -24.11 -8.36
CA PHE A 206 -12.77 -25.09 -7.82
C PHE A 206 -13.01 -24.93 -6.31
N SER A 207 -12.04 -24.41 -5.57
CA SER A 207 -12.13 -24.20 -4.13
C SER A 207 -11.10 -23.17 -3.66
N GLU A 208 -11.59 -22.00 -3.23
CA GLU A 208 -10.74 -20.91 -2.75
C GLU A 208 -9.88 -21.35 -1.56
N SER A 209 -10.42 -22.14 -0.64
CA SER A 209 -9.68 -22.65 0.52
C SER A 209 -8.55 -23.60 0.10
N LYS A 210 -8.76 -24.46 -0.90
CA LYS A 210 -7.69 -25.31 -1.46
C LYS A 210 -6.65 -24.48 -2.20
N GLY A 211 -7.06 -23.45 -2.94
CA GLY A 211 -6.15 -22.51 -3.60
C GLY A 211 -5.28 -21.76 -2.60
N LEU A 212 -5.87 -21.21 -1.54
CA LEU A 212 -5.15 -20.52 -0.46
C LEU A 212 -4.18 -21.47 0.24
N LYS A 213 -4.64 -22.67 0.59
CA LYS A 213 -3.78 -23.68 1.20
C LYS A 213 -2.61 -24.04 0.30
N CYS A 214 -2.85 -24.23 -1.00
CA CYS A 214 -1.79 -24.49 -1.98
C CYS A 214 -0.74 -23.37 -2.02
N LEU A 215 -1.16 -22.10 -2.02
CA LEU A 215 -0.25 -20.95 -1.97
C LEU A 215 0.57 -20.90 -0.66
N LYS A 216 -0.04 -21.27 0.47
CA LYS A 216 0.66 -21.42 1.76
C LYS A 216 1.64 -22.60 1.75
N ASP A 217 1.27 -23.71 1.12
CA ASP A 217 2.10 -24.92 1.01
C ASP A 217 3.32 -24.67 0.09
N ILE A 218 3.27 -23.67 -0.81
CA ILE A 218 4.47 -23.14 -1.51
C ILE A 218 5.44 -22.47 -0.52
N GLY A 219 4.94 -21.94 0.60
CA GLY A 219 5.73 -21.30 1.66
C GLY A 219 5.45 -19.81 1.86
N PHE A 220 4.48 -19.23 1.14
CA PHE A 220 4.06 -17.85 1.36
C PHE A 220 3.43 -17.66 2.74
N SER A 221 3.66 -16.49 3.32
CA SER A 221 2.96 -16.04 4.52
C SER A 221 1.45 -15.93 4.25
N ASP A 222 0.65 -15.95 5.32
CA ASP A 222 -0.82 -15.88 5.21
C ASP A 222 -1.28 -14.64 4.44
N HIS A 223 -0.66 -13.49 4.68
CA HIS A 223 -0.99 -12.25 3.99
C HIS A 223 -0.57 -12.28 2.53
N CYS A 224 0.65 -12.74 2.22
CA CYS A 224 1.11 -12.82 0.84
C CYS A 224 0.27 -13.81 0.02
N ALA A 225 -0.06 -14.97 0.60
CA ALA A 225 -0.92 -15.97 -0.03
C ALA A 225 -2.33 -15.43 -0.33
N GLN A 226 -2.90 -14.59 0.55
CA GLN A 226 -4.19 -13.94 0.31
C GLN A 226 -4.15 -12.98 -0.89
N ILE A 227 -3.08 -12.21 -1.05
CA ILE A 227 -2.93 -11.30 -2.20
C ILE A 227 -2.72 -12.07 -3.51
N TRP A 228 -1.97 -13.17 -3.49
CA TRP A 228 -1.88 -14.08 -4.64
C TRP A 228 -3.22 -14.73 -5.00
N LEU A 229 -4.02 -15.11 -3.99
CA LEU A 229 -5.36 -15.64 -4.21
C LEU A 229 -6.29 -14.57 -4.78
N PHE A 230 -6.20 -13.33 -4.28
CA PHE A 230 -6.93 -12.20 -4.84
C PHE A 230 -6.58 -12.00 -6.32
N ASN A 231 -5.29 -11.95 -6.67
CA ASN A 231 -4.83 -11.82 -8.06
C ASN A 231 -5.45 -12.90 -8.94
N THR A 232 -5.39 -14.16 -8.48
CA THR A 232 -6.00 -15.30 -9.18
C THR A 232 -7.50 -15.09 -9.40
N LYS A 233 -8.24 -14.69 -8.36
CA LYS A 233 -9.70 -14.51 -8.43
C LYS A 233 -10.08 -13.38 -9.37
N ASN A 234 -9.34 -12.28 -9.31
CA ASN A 234 -9.57 -11.10 -10.13
C ASN A 234 -9.25 -11.40 -11.61
N THR A 235 -8.10 -12.02 -11.89
CA THR A 235 -7.72 -12.46 -13.25
C THR A 235 -8.72 -13.48 -13.78
N ARG A 236 -9.20 -14.42 -12.94
CA ARG A 236 -10.29 -15.31 -13.36
C ARG A 236 -11.56 -14.52 -13.69
N LYS A 237 -11.94 -13.51 -12.90
CA LYS A 237 -13.16 -12.74 -13.16
C LYS A 237 -13.09 -11.96 -14.48
N HIS A 238 -11.96 -11.34 -14.77
CA HIS A 238 -11.83 -10.40 -15.90
C HIS A 238 -11.16 -11.00 -17.14
N CYS A 239 -10.31 -12.01 -16.97
CA CYS A 239 -9.46 -12.59 -18.02
C CYS A 239 -9.73 -14.08 -18.27
N PHE A 240 -10.85 -14.65 -17.77
CA PHE A 240 -11.12 -16.09 -17.85
C PHE A 240 -10.92 -16.67 -19.25
N MET A 241 -11.61 -16.11 -20.25
CA MET A 241 -11.67 -16.67 -21.59
C MET A 241 -10.30 -16.63 -22.27
N VAL A 242 -9.62 -15.48 -22.21
CA VAL A 242 -8.29 -15.32 -22.83
C VAL A 242 -7.25 -16.22 -22.15
N CYS A 243 -7.30 -16.35 -20.82
CA CYS A 243 -6.39 -17.22 -20.09
C CYS A 243 -6.67 -18.71 -20.26
N LEU A 244 -7.94 -19.09 -20.41
CA LEU A 244 -8.32 -20.47 -20.72
C LEU A 244 -7.82 -20.88 -22.11
N VAL A 245 -8.00 -20.02 -23.13
CA VAL A 245 -7.50 -20.26 -24.49
C VAL A 245 -5.98 -20.38 -24.49
N SER A 246 -5.29 -19.41 -23.87
CA SER A 246 -3.83 -19.41 -23.75
C SER A 246 -3.29 -20.68 -23.08
N TRP A 247 -3.99 -21.18 -22.06
CA TRP A 247 -3.65 -22.44 -21.38
C TRP A 247 -3.91 -23.68 -22.25
N ILE A 248 -5.06 -23.77 -22.92
CA ILE A 248 -5.41 -24.90 -23.81
C ILE A 248 -4.42 -25.01 -24.97
N LEU A 249 -4.03 -23.86 -25.54
CA LEU A 249 -3.07 -23.79 -26.65
C LEU A 249 -1.61 -23.89 -26.18
N ASN A 250 -1.36 -23.94 -24.87
CA ASN A 250 -0.05 -23.93 -24.25
C ASN A 250 0.85 -22.82 -24.82
N GLU A 251 0.30 -21.61 -24.93
CA GLU A 251 1.01 -20.46 -25.48
C GLU A 251 2.22 -20.11 -24.63
N PRO A 252 3.33 -19.66 -25.26
CA PRO A 252 4.45 -19.10 -24.52
C PRO A 252 3.99 -17.87 -23.72
N PHE A 253 4.70 -17.56 -22.64
CA PHE A 253 4.39 -16.37 -21.83
C PHE A 253 4.61 -15.06 -22.61
N THR A 254 5.53 -15.09 -23.57
CA THR A 254 5.94 -13.95 -24.35
C THR A 254 5.87 -14.29 -25.84
N ASN A 255 5.39 -13.33 -26.61
CA ASN A 255 5.34 -13.40 -28.06
C ASN A 255 6.76 -13.23 -28.64
N LYS A 256 6.91 -13.53 -29.93
CA LYS A 256 8.22 -13.43 -30.63
C LYS A 256 8.78 -12.01 -30.68
N ASP A 257 7.93 -11.00 -30.57
CA ASP A 257 8.29 -9.58 -30.52
C ASP A 257 8.64 -9.09 -29.10
N GLY A 258 8.59 -9.97 -28.10
CA GLY A 258 8.86 -9.67 -26.69
C GLY A 258 7.65 -9.16 -25.91
N SER A 259 6.49 -8.96 -26.54
CA SER A 259 5.27 -8.60 -25.82
C SER A 259 4.75 -9.78 -24.98
N LEU A 260 3.96 -9.49 -23.93
CA LEU A 260 3.28 -10.54 -23.18
C LEU A 260 2.18 -11.18 -24.04
N ASN A 261 1.93 -12.47 -23.82
CA ASN A 261 0.73 -13.09 -24.38
C ASN A 261 -0.54 -12.42 -23.83
N GLU A 262 -1.66 -12.59 -24.54
CA GLU A 262 -2.92 -11.90 -24.22
C GLU A 262 -3.44 -12.19 -22.81
N CYS A 263 -3.21 -13.40 -22.29
CA CYS A 263 -3.60 -13.76 -20.92
C CYS A 263 -2.80 -12.98 -19.88
N LEU A 264 -1.47 -12.98 -19.99
CA LEU A 264 -0.59 -12.28 -19.06
C LEU A 264 -0.72 -10.76 -19.19
N GLN A 265 -0.96 -10.26 -20.40
CA GLN A 265 -1.25 -8.84 -20.60
C GLN A 265 -2.56 -8.45 -19.93
N CYS A 266 -3.60 -9.28 -20.01
CA CYS A 266 -4.85 -9.06 -19.29
C CYS A 266 -4.65 -9.10 -17.77
N ASP A 267 -3.89 -10.07 -17.24
CA ASP A 267 -3.53 -10.14 -15.81
C ASP A 267 -2.79 -8.87 -15.34
N GLU A 268 -1.77 -8.41 -16.07
CA GLU A 268 -1.02 -7.18 -15.74
C GLU A 268 -1.90 -5.93 -15.79
N ASN A 269 -2.92 -5.90 -16.66
CA ASN A 269 -3.83 -4.76 -16.77
C ASN A 269 -4.91 -4.76 -15.69
N GLN A 270 -5.52 -5.92 -15.43
CA GLN A 270 -6.72 -6.04 -14.58
C GLN A 270 -6.38 -6.29 -13.11
N SER A 271 -5.34 -7.08 -12.85
CA SER A 271 -4.95 -7.49 -11.49
C SER A 271 -3.61 -6.90 -11.06
N GLY A 272 -2.73 -6.61 -12.03
CA GLY A 272 -1.39 -6.06 -11.80
C GLY A 272 -1.35 -4.84 -10.89
N PRO A 273 -2.15 -3.77 -11.09
CA PRO A 273 -2.09 -2.57 -10.25
C PRO A 273 -2.39 -2.87 -8.77
N ILE A 274 -3.47 -3.59 -8.50
CA ILE A 274 -3.90 -3.95 -7.14
C ILE A 274 -2.88 -4.92 -6.52
N PHE A 275 -2.45 -5.95 -7.27
CA PHE A 275 -1.46 -6.90 -6.79
C PHE A 275 -0.13 -6.23 -6.44
N LYS A 276 0.42 -5.39 -7.32
CA LYS A 276 1.67 -4.66 -7.09
C LYS A 276 1.58 -3.77 -5.85
N TYR A 277 0.47 -3.06 -5.69
CA TYR A 277 0.24 -2.18 -4.56
C TYR A 277 0.19 -2.92 -3.22
N PHE A 278 -0.59 -4.00 -3.14
CA PHE A 278 -0.79 -4.72 -1.89
C PHE A 278 0.29 -5.73 -1.54
N SER A 279 0.87 -6.40 -2.55
CA SER A 279 2.01 -7.29 -2.31
C SER A 279 3.19 -6.48 -1.77
N GLY A 280 3.37 -5.25 -2.25
CA GLY A 280 4.54 -4.40 -1.99
C GLY A 280 5.78 -4.93 -2.71
N ARG A 281 6.00 -6.25 -2.66
CA ARG A 281 7.10 -6.96 -3.29
C ARG A 281 6.66 -7.69 -4.55
N THR A 282 7.40 -7.46 -5.62
CA THR A 282 7.44 -8.30 -6.83
C THR A 282 8.88 -8.72 -7.11
N ARG A 283 9.09 -9.65 -8.04
CA ARG A 283 10.46 -9.95 -8.51
C ARG A 283 11.14 -8.71 -9.08
N ARG A 284 10.42 -7.92 -9.88
CA ARG A 284 10.94 -6.73 -10.59
C ARG A 284 11.47 -5.67 -9.63
N ASN A 285 10.65 -5.20 -8.70
CA ASN A 285 11.07 -4.16 -7.76
C ASN A 285 12.07 -4.66 -6.70
N SER A 286 12.29 -5.98 -6.61
CA SER A 286 13.33 -6.59 -5.77
C SER A 286 14.65 -6.84 -6.53
N GLY A 287 14.73 -6.50 -7.82
CA GLY A 287 15.89 -6.82 -8.66
C GLY A 287 16.09 -8.32 -8.92
N ILE A 288 15.05 -9.14 -8.71
CA ILE A 288 15.08 -10.58 -8.94
C ILE A 288 14.68 -10.85 -10.39
N ARG A 289 15.47 -11.65 -11.12
CA ARG A 289 15.16 -12.02 -12.49
C ARG A 289 13.81 -12.77 -12.56
N SER A 290 12.91 -12.28 -13.41
CA SER A 290 11.64 -12.95 -13.70
C SER A 290 11.85 -14.06 -14.73
N GLU A 291 11.01 -15.09 -14.67
CA GLU A 291 10.97 -16.20 -15.64
C GLU A 291 10.19 -15.84 -16.91
N ILE A 292 9.49 -14.70 -16.87
CA ILE A 292 8.75 -14.15 -17.99
C ILE A 292 9.55 -12.93 -18.45
N ASP A 293 10.19 -13.08 -19.61
CA ASP A 293 11.00 -12.05 -20.26
C ASP A 293 10.09 -10.92 -20.74
N ARG A 294 9.97 -9.85 -19.93
CA ARG A 294 9.21 -8.66 -20.30
C ARG A 294 10.13 -7.62 -20.93
N PRO A 295 9.64 -6.76 -21.84
CA PRO A 295 10.41 -5.62 -22.31
C PRO A 295 10.91 -4.81 -21.11
N THR A 296 12.17 -4.36 -21.17
CA THR A 296 12.76 -3.49 -20.16
C THR A 296 11.95 -2.19 -20.13
N ASP A 297 11.13 -2.03 -19.09
CA ASP A 297 10.57 -0.80 -18.49
C ASP A 297 9.13 -1.03 -18.00
N GLN A 298 8.99 -1.60 -16.81
CA GLN A 298 7.83 -1.46 -15.91
C GLN A 298 8.23 -1.67 -14.45
#